data_AF-A0A7X9F6C0-F1
#
_entry.id   AF-A0A7X9F6C0-F1
#
_cell.length_a   1.000
_cell.length_b   1.000
_cell.length_c   1.000
_cell.angle_alpha   90.00
_cell.angle_beta   90.00
_cell.angle_gamma   90.00
#
_symmetry.space_group_name_H-M   'P 1'
#
loop_
_entity.id
_entity.type
_entity.pdbx_description
1 polymer ?
#
loop_
_entity_poly.entity_id
_entity_poly.type
_entity_poly.pdbx_seq_one_letter_code
_entity_poly.pdbx_strand_id
1 'polypeptide(L)'
;MKKFGSIAVLFLSLIFFIPCSQSGAQVPVKKDLLGSHNGKDVYLFTLINKNNNVLKITNYGARIVRIEVPDRNGDRENVTLGSETFEGIIRGDMYGGAVVGRFANRIANGKFTLDGVEYNLPVNNRPNTLHGGRNGWFS
;
A
#
# COMPACT_ATOMS: atom_id res chain seq x y z
N MET A 1 -30.48 52.77 57.83
CA MET A 1 -30.38 52.80 56.35
C MET A 1 -29.14 52.00 55.92
N LYS A 2 -29.36 50.97 55.12
CA LYS A 2 -28.44 50.19 54.23
C LYS A 2 -27.11 49.63 54.79
N LYS A 3 -27.11 48.29 54.91
CA LYS A 3 -25.96 47.38 55.09
C LYS A 3 -25.11 47.33 53.80
N PHE A 4 -23.79 47.39 53.91
CA PHE A 4 -22.87 47.02 52.82
C PHE A 4 -22.44 45.56 53.01
N GLY A 5 -22.81 44.69 52.06
CA GLY A 5 -22.33 43.31 51.98
C GLY A 5 -21.18 43.22 50.97
N SER A 6 -20.06 42.64 51.38
CA SER A 6 -18.96 42.25 50.48
C SER A 6 -19.43 41.16 49.53
N ILE A 7 -19.41 41.45 48.22
CA ILE A 7 -19.58 40.45 47.17
C ILE A 7 -18.18 39.93 46.79
N ALA A 8 -17.90 38.69 47.16
CA ALA A 8 -16.74 37.95 46.70
C ALA A 8 -16.90 37.62 45.21
N VAL A 9 -15.98 38.09 44.37
CA VAL A 9 -15.92 37.77 42.94
C VAL A 9 -15.23 36.40 42.80
N LEU A 10 -16.02 35.36 42.57
CA LEU A 10 -15.54 34.02 42.26
C LEU A 10 -15.10 33.98 40.79
N PHE A 11 -13.79 34.01 40.52
CA PHE A 11 -13.25 33.78 39.17
C PHE A 11 -13.38 32.30 38.81
N LEU A 12 -14.44 31.95 38.08
CA LEU A 12 -14.63 30.62 37.52
C LEU A 12 -13.69 30.48 36.30
N SER A 13 -12.51 29.90 36.49
CA SER A 13 -11.61 29.57 35.39
C SER A 13 -12.20 28.43 34.56
N LEU A 14 -12.88 28.75 33.46
CA LEU A 14 -13.21 27.78 32.42
C LEU A 14 -11.91 27.29 31.77
N ILE A 15 -11.45 26.11 32.18
CA ILE A 15 -10.41 25.37 31.45
C ILE A 15 -11.09 24.84 30.19
N PHE A 16 -10.95 25.58 29.08
CA PHE A 16 -11.29 25.06 27.76
C PHE A 16 -10.30 23.92 27.43
N PHE A 17 -10.76 22.68 27.60
CA PHE A 17 -10.14 21.54 26.94
C PHE A 17 -10.28 21.78 25.43
N ILE A 18 -9.22 22.30 24.80
CA ILE A 18 -9.07 22.28 23.35
C ILE A 18 -8.55 20.87 23.03
N PRO A 19 -9.38 19.94 22.55
CA PRO A 19 -8.84 18.71 21.97
C PRO A 19 -7.98 19.13 20.79
N CYS A 20 -6.68 18.90 20.91
CA CYS A 20 -5.75 19.00 19.78
C CYS A 20 -6.18 17.93 18.78
N SER A 21 -7.01 18.32 17.81
CA SER A 21 -7.34 17.47 16.68
C SER A 21 -6.12 17.48 15.77
N GLN A 22 -5.23 16.50 15.92
CA GLN A 22 -4.25 16.19 14.88
C GLN A 22 -5.02 15.66 13.67
N SER A 23 -5.48 16.59 12.83
CA SER A 23 -5.84 16.28 11.45
C SER A 23 -4.53 15.93 10.74
N GLY A 24 -4.14 14.65 10.80
CA GLY A 24 -3.15 14.12 9.88
C GLY A 24 -3.68 14.39 8.47
N ALA A 25 -3.02 15.28 7.73
CA ALA A 25 -3.43 15.63 6.38
C ALA A 25 -3.58 14.35 5.55
N GLN A 26 -4.83 13.99 5.23
CA GLN A 26 -5.13 12.87 4.36
C GLN A 26 -4.52 13.17 3.00
N VAL A 27 -3.52 12.41 2.60
CA VAL A 27 -2.99 12.49 1.23
C VAL A 27 -4.13 12.03 0.31
N PRO A 28 -4.65 12.89 -0.58
CA PRO A 28 -5.71 12.49 -1.48
C PRO A 28 -5.21 11.34 -2.37
N VAL A 29 -5.91 10.21 -2.31
CA VAL A 29 -5.64 9.05 -3.17
C VAL A 29 -6.64 9.08 -4.32
N LYS A 30 -6.14 9.25 -5.55
CA LYS A 30 -6.98 9.07 -6.74
C LYS A 30 -7.13 7.59 -7.04
N LYS A 31 -8.35 7.13 -7.29
CA LYS A 31 -8.68 5.73 -7.62
C LYS A 31 -9.33 5.69 -9.01
N ASP A 32 -8.71 4.97 -9.93
CA ASP A 32 -9.20 4.77 -11.30
C ASP A 32 -9.51 3.29 -11.53
N LEU A 33 -10.66 2.96 -12.12
CA LEU A 33 -10.98 1.58 -12.55
C LEU A 33 -10.23 1.28 -13.85
N LEU A 34 -9.45 0.19 -13.86
CA LEU A 34 -8.74 -0.27 -15.05
C LEU A 34 -9.51 -1.34 -15.83
N GLY A 35 -10.19 -2.24 -15.11
CA GLY A 35 -10.91 -3.36 -15.72
C GLY A 35 -11.35 -4.41 -14.70
N SER A 36 -11.73 -5.59 -15.17
CA SER A 36 -12.14 -6.72 -14.33
C SER A 36 -11.36 -7.99 -14.70
N HIS A 37 -10.84 -8.69 -13.69
CA HIS A 37 -10.13 -9.96 -13.84
C HIS A 37 -10.75 -11.01 -12.91
N ASN A 38 -11.19 -12.15 -13.46
CA ASN A 38 -11.87 -13.22 -12.72
C ASN A 38 -13.05 -12.71 -11.86
N GLY A 39 -13.84 -11.77 -12.41
CA GLY A 39 -15.00 -11.19 -11.74
C GLY A 39 -14.66 -10.18 -10.64
N LYS A 40 -13.38 -9.76 -10.52
CA LYS A 40 -12.94 -8.76 -9.54
C LYS A 40 -12.42 -7.52 -10.25
N ASP A 41 -12.79 -6.36 -9.74
CA ASP A 41 -12.30 -5.08 -10.26
C ASP A 41 -10.81 -4.90 -9.97
N VAL A 42 -10.10 -4.42 -10.99
CA VAL A 42 -8.71 -3.99 -10.90
C VAL A 42 -8.67 -2.48 -10.98
N TYR A 43 -8.06 -1.87 -9.98
CA TYR A 43 -7.95 -0.43 -9.81
C TYR A 43 -6.49 0.02 -9.86
N LEU A 44 -6.29 1.26 -10.29
CA LEU A 44 -5.06 2.01 -10.13
C LEU A 44 -5.27 3.06 -9.05
N PHE A 45 -4.36 3.11 -8.08
CA PHE A 45 -4.34 4.11 -7.02
C PHE A 45 -3.14 5.02 -7.24
N THR A 46 -3.37 6.33 -7.34
CA THR A 46 -2.32 7.34 -7.46
C THR A 46 -2.22 8.12 -6.15
N LEU A 47 -1.04 8.12 -5.56
CA LEU A 47 -0.69 8.82 -4.33
C LEU A 47 0.33 9.91 -4.65
N ILE A 48 0.10 11.12 -4.15
CA ILE A 48 1.01 12.27 -4.34
C ILE A 48 1.40 12.80 -2.96
N ASN A 49 2.67 12.75 -2.61
CA ASN A 49 3.12 13.28 -1.32
C ASN A 49 3.28 14.81 -1.34
N LYS A 50 3.57 15.41 -0.17
CA LYS A 50 3.78 16.87 -0.03
C LYS A 50 4.91 17.45 -0.89
N ASN A 51 5.83 16.60 -1.36
CA ASN A 51 6.93 16.99 -2.24
C ASN A 51 6.59 16.76 -3.71
N ASN A 52 5.32 16.47 -4.05
CA ASN A 52 4.84 16.13 -5.39
C ASN A 52 5.45 14.86 -6.00
N ASN A 53 6.00 13.95 -5.20
CA ASN A 53 6.38 12.62 -5.69
C ASN A 53 5.14 11.77 -5.90
N VAL A 54 5.11 11.02 -7.01
CA VAL A 54 3.98 10.20 -7.40
C VAL A 54 4.31 8.73 -7.17
N LEU A 55 3.43 8.02 -6.48
CA LEU A 55 3.41 6.57 -6.40
C LEU A 55 2.10 6.08 -7.02
N LYS A 56 2.19 5.13 -7.95
CA LYS A 56 1.02 4.42 -8.47
C LYS A 56 1.10 2.94 -8.12
N ILE A 57 0.03 2.43 -7.53
CA ILE A 57 -0.12 1.01 -7.17
C ILE A 57 -1.43 0.45 -7.72
N THR A 58 -1.50 -0.87 -7.89
CA THR A 58 -2.75 -1.58 -8.22
C THR A 58 -3.11 -2.61 -7.16
N ASN A 59 -4.41 -2.88 -6.98
CA ASN A 59 -4.87 -3.98 -6.13
C ASN A 59 -4.63 -5.37 -6.74
N TYR A 60 -4.24 -5.46 -8.01
CA TYR A 60 -3.77 -6.71 -8.61
C TYR A 60 -2.33 -6.98 -8.17
N GLY A 61 -2.13 -7.99 -7.32
CA GLY A 61 -0.82 -8.32 -6.78
C GLY A 61 -0.20 -7.28 -5.85
N ALA A 62 -1.00 -6.31 -5.36
CA ALA A 62 -0.54 -5.14 -4.59
C ALA A 62 0.68 -4.45 -5.23
N ARG A 63 0.68 -4.34 -6.56
CA ARG A 63 1.86 -4.02 -7.36
C ARG A 63 2.15 -2.52 -7.42
N ILE A 64 3.43 -2.15 -7.32
CA ILE A 64 3.95 -0.84 -7.73
C ILE A 64 4.06 -0.82 -9.26
N VAL A 65 3.39 0.14 -9.90
CA VAL A 65 3.43 0.30 -11.37
C VAL A 65 4.18 1.55 -11.83
N ARG A 66 4.27 2.58 -10.98
CA ARG A 66 4.99 3.83 -11.27
C ARG A 66 5.54 4.47 -9.99
N ILE A 67 6.79 4.93 -10.03
CA ILE A 67 7.33 5.87 -9.05
C ILE A 67 7.93 7.05 -9.82
N GLU A 68 7.42 8.26 -9.59
CA GLU A 68 7.92 9.47 -10.23
C GLU A 68 8.56 10.40 -9.19
N VAL A 69 9.85 10.64 -9.36
CA VAL A 69 10.70 11.39 -8.43
C VAL A 69 11.64 12.32 -9.21
N PRO A 70 12.08 13.45 -8.61
CA PRO A 70 13.00 14.36 -9.27
C PRO A 70 14.43 13.81 -9.22
N ASP A 71 15.21 14.10 -10.24
CA ASP A 71 16.66 13.92 -10.25
C ASP A 71 17.38 15.09 -9.55
N ARG A 72 18.70 15.19 -9.70
CA ARG A 72 19.51 16.28 -9.10
C ARG A 72 19.23 17.67 -9.68
N ASN A 73 18.68 17.75 -10.89
CA ASN A 73 18.31 19.00 -11.56
C ASN A 73 16.86 19.40 -11.26
N GLY A 74 16.09 18.51 -10.62
CA GLY A 74 14.66 18.70 -10.37
C GLY A 74 13.77 18.08 -11.44
N ASP A 75 14.34 17.46 -12.47
CA ASP A 75 13.60 16.83 -13.56
C ASP A 75 12.95 15.54 -13.07
N ARG A 76 11.63 15.40 -13.27
CA ARG A 76 10.86 14.27 -12.76
C ARG A 76 10.72 13.18 -13.79
N GLU A 77 11.06 11.96 -13.40
CA GLU A 77 10.92 10.80 -14.27
C GLU A 77 10.45 9.56 -13.51
N ASN A 78 9.86 8.62 -14.26
CA ASN A 78 9.50 7.32 -13.74
C ASN A 78 10.74 6.44 -13.55
N VAL A 79 10.94 5.93 -12.34
CA VAL A 79 12.09 5.08 -11.99
C VAL A 79 11.74 3.59 -11.86
N THR A 80 10.52 3.17 -12.23
CA THR A 80 10.12 1.76 -12.21
C THR A 80 9.90 1.18 -13.60
N LEU A 81 10.16 -0.12 -13.73
CA LEU A 81 9.75 -0.90 -14.89
C LEU A 81 8.30 -1.35 -14.71
N GLY A 82 7.53 -1.41 -15.80
CA GLY A 82 6.16 -1.93 -15.78
C GLY A 82 5.21 -1.18 -16.71
N SER A 83 3.92 -1.50 -16.58
CA SER A 83 2.83 -0.89 -17.33
C SER A 83 1.73 -0.42 -16.38
N GLU A 84 1.12 0.71 -16.71
CA GLU A 84 -0.06 1.25 -16.01
C GLU A 84 -1.39 0.79 -16.65
N THR A 85 -1.33 0.19 -17.85
CA THR A 85 -2.51 -0.35 -18.55
C THR A 85 -2.98 -1.68 -17.94
N PHE A 86 -4.29 -1.94 -18.01
CA PHE A 86 -4.88 -3.19 -17.53
C PHE A 86 -4.22 -4.41 -18.17
N GLU A 87 -4.09 -4.43 -19.50
CA GLU A 87 -3.49 -5.53 -20.26
C GLU A 87 -2.03 -5.75 -19.87
N GLY A 88 -1.25 -4.69 -19.73
CA GLY A 88 0.15 -4.79 -19.33
C GLY A 88 0.33 -5.26 -17.87
N ILE A 89 -0.61 -4.96 -16.99
CA ILE A 89 -0.61 -5.46 -15.60
C ILE A 89 -0.93 -6.96 -15.58
N ILE A 90 -1.97 -7.40 -16.32
CA ILE A 90 -2.45 -8.79 -16.28
C ILE A 90 -1.59 -9.75 -17.11
N ARG A 91 -1.05 -9.30 -18.25
CA ARG A 91 -0.33 -10.16 -19.20
C ARG A 91 1.18 -9.90 -19.26
N GLY A 92 1.66 -8.83 -18.63
CA GLY A 92 3.08 -8.48 -18.59
C GLY A 92 3.89 -9.35 -17.62
N ASP A 93 5.01 -8.82 -17.16
CA ASP A 93 5.82 -9.47 -16.12
C ASP A 93 4.96 -9.75 -14.88
N MET A 94 4.96 -11.01 -14.44
CA MET A 94 4.16 -11.48 -13.31
C MET A 94 4.68 -10.94 -11.97
N TYR A 95 5.97 -10.66 -11.85
CA TYR A 95 6.61 -10.31 -10.58
C TYR A 95 6.98 -8.83 -10.47
N GLY A 96 7.19 -8.16 -11.59
CA GLY A 96 7.58 -6.74 -11.65
C GLY A 96 6.71 -5.86 -10.75
N GLY A 97 7.32 -5.34 -9.68
CA GLY A 97 6.67 -4.48 -8.69
C GLY A 97 5.60 -5.14 -7.80
N ALA A 98 5.27 -6.42 -8.01
CA ALA A 98 4.23 -7.13 -7.28
C ALA A 98 4.70 -7.60 -5.89
N VAL A 99 3.75 -7.76 -4.97
CA VAL A 99 4.01 -8.43 -3.70
C VAL A 99 4.08 -9.93 -3.93
N VAL A 100 5.19 -10.53 -3.49
CA VAL A 100 5.48 -11.95 -3.67
C VAL A 100 5.18 -12.72 -2.39
N GLY A 101 4.42 -13.81 -2.49
CA GLY A 101 4.12 -14.67 -1.35
C GLY A 101 3.30 -15.92 -1.72
N ARG A 102 3.06 -16.86 -0.80
CA ARG A 102 3.38 -16.81 0.66
C ARG A 102 4.85 -16.93 1.02
N PHE A 103 5.67 -17.49 0.14
CA PHE A 103 7.13 -17.59 0.33
C PHE A 103 7.83 -17.01 -0.89
N ALA A 104 8.69 -16.02 -0.68
CA ALA A 104 9.48 -15.43 -1.75
C ALA A 104 10.68 -16.31 -2.09
N ASN A 105 11.06 -16.33 -3.36
CA ASN A 105 12.12 -17.18 -3.90
C ASN A 105 11.78 -18.69 -3.82
N ARG A 106 12.80 -19.55 -3.79
CA ARG A 106 12.69 -20.98 -4.05
C ARG A 106 12.57 -21.81 -2.78
N ILE A 107 11.74 -22.84 -2.84
CA ILE A 107 11.73 -23.98 -1.92
C ILE A 107 12.17 -25.21 -2.72
N ALA A 108 13.26 -25.83 -2.26
CA ALA A 108 13.91 -26.93 -2.94
C ALA A 108 12.95 -28.11 -3.13
N ASN A 109 12.91 -28.68 -4.34
CA ASN A 109 12.05 -29.81 -4.70
C ASN A 109 10.54 -29.58 -4.48
N GLY A 110 10.13 -28.34 -4.17
CA GLY A 110 8.79 -28.03 -3.72
C GLY A 110 8.40 -28.73 -2.41
N LYS A 111 9.36 -29.01 -1.52
CA LYS A 111 9.09 -29.68 -0.25
C LYS A 111 9.72 -28.98 0.93
N PHE A 112 9.06 -29.03 2.07
CA PHE A 112 9.63 -28.65 3.35
C PHE A 112 8.91 -29.40 4.48
N THR A 113 9.55 -29.49 5.64
CA THR A 113 8.96 -30.06 6.85
C THR A 113 8.77 -28.96 7.89
N LEU A 114 7.60 -28.90 8.50
CA LEU A 114 7.30 -28.00 9.61
C LEU A 114 6.60 -28.81 10.71
N ASP A 115 7.09 -28.71 11.94
CA ASP A 115 6.58 -29.44 13.11
C ASP A 115 6.42 -30.95 12.88
N GLY A 116 7.36 -31.55 12.14
CA GLY A 116 7.38 -32.97 11.82
C GLY A 116 6.46 -33.39 10.66
N VAL A 117 5.71 -32.47 10.05
CA VAL A 117 4.83 -32.75 8.91
C VAL A 117 5.50 -32.33 7.59
N GLU A 118 5.61 -33.24 6.61
CA GLU A 118 6.08 -32.92 5.26
C GLU A 118 4.97 -32.24 4.44
N TYR A 119 5.28 -31.09 3.86
CA TYR A 119 4.42 -30.37 2.94
C TYR A 119 4.95 -30.45 1.52
N ASN A 120 4.06 -30.74 0.59
CA ASN A 120 4.35 -30.76 -0.85
C ASN A 120 3.71 -29.54 -1.50
N LEU A 121 4.50 -28.80 -2.28
CA LEU A 121 4.12 -27.55 -2.92
C LEU A 121 4.12 -27.69 -4.45
N PRO A 122 3.38 -26.83 -5.18
CA PRO A 122 3.41 -26.84 -6.64
C PRO A 122 4.79 -26.50 -7.21
N VAL A 123 5.40 -27.44 -7.95
CA VAL A 123 6.67 -27.23 -8.65
C VAL A 123 6.45 -26.40 -9.92
N ASN A 124 6.42 -25.08 -9.77
CA ASN A 124 6.26 -24.13 -10.87
C ASN A 124 7.59 -23.66 -11.48
N ASN A 125 8.73 -23.97 -10.85
CA ASN A 125 10.07 -23.69 -11.39
C ASN A 125 10.98 -24.90 -11.18
N ARG A 126 10.78 -25.96 -11.99
CA ARG A 126 11.42 -27.28 -11.80
C ARG A 126 12.92 -27.17 -11.48
N PRO A 127 13.43 -27.92 -10.47
CA PRO A 127 12.69 -28.84 -9.60
C PRO A 127 11.95 -28.16 -8.42
N ASN A 128 11.95 -26.84 -8.33
CA ASN A 128 11.56 -26.09 -7.14
C ASN A 128 10.15 -25.48 -7.22
N THR A 129 9.64 -25.09 -6.06
CA THR A 129 8.57 -24.09 -5.96
C THR A 129 9.20 -22.72 -5.92
N LEU A 130 8.71 -21.76 -6.69
CA LEU A 130 9.17 -20.38 -6.75
C LEU A 130 8.02 -19.43 -6.43
N HIS A 131 8.27 -18.41 -5.62
CA HIS A 131 7.37 -17.26 -5.41
C HIS A 131 5.94 -17.65 -4.99
N GLY A 132 5.82 -18.66 -4.13
CA GLY A 132 4.53 -19.13 -3.63
C GLY A 132 3.73 -20.03 -4.58
N GLY A 133 4.26 -20.36 -5.75
CA GLY A 133 3.61 -21.25 -6.73
C GLY A 133 2.91 -20.51 -7.87
N ARG A 134 2.00 -21.20 -8.59
CA ARG A 134 1.30 -20.64 -9.77
C ARG A 134 0.31 -19.52 -9.43
N ASN A 135 -0.29 -19.57 -8.24
CA ASN A 135 -1.27 -18.60 -7.75
C ASN A 135 -0.72 -17.92 -6.49
N GLY A 136 0.49 -17.36 -6.60
CA GLY A 136 1.09 -16.60 -5.51
C GLY A 136 0.37 -15.26 -5.29
N TRP A 137 0.80 -14.49 -4.30
CA TRP A 137 0.18 -13.20 -3.97
C TRP A 137 0.28 -12.13 -5.06
N PHE A 138 1.09 -12.36 -6.10
CA PHE A 138 1.33 -11.43 -7.19
C PHE A 138 0.18 -11.37 -8.22
N SER A 139 -0.84 -12.24 -8.09
CA SER A 139 -1.97 -12.40 -9.03
C SER A 139 -3.33 -12.38 -8.35
#